data_AF-X1MBI4-F1
#
_entry.id   AF-X1MBI4-F1
#
_cell.length_a   1.000
_cell.length_b   1.000
_cell.length_c   1.000
_cell.angle_alpha   90.00
_cell.angle_beta   90.00
_cell.angle_gamma   90.00
#
_symmetry.space_group_name_H-M   'P 1'
#
loop_
_entity.id
_entity.type
_entity.pdbx_description
1 polymer ?
#
loop_
_entity_poly.entity_id
_entity_poly.type
_entity_poly.pdbx_seq_one_letter_code
_entity_poly.pdbx_strand_id
1 'polypeptide(L)'
;MKDAALARRFQPVFIGEPSVETTIEMLRGLRPRYEAHHKIKIDDLALAAAAKLSQRYISDRFLPDKAVDLIDEAASKLRIDMESAPEEVKKIDRV
;
A
#
# COMPACT_ATOMS: atom_id res chain seq x y z
N MET A 1 2.49 0.90 32.20
CA MET A 1 3.86 0.47 32.60
C MET A 1 3.85 0.11 34.07
N LYS A 2 3.67 -1.17 34.43
CA LYS A 2 3.51 -1.60 35.84
C LYS A 2 4.80 -2.16 36.47
N ASP A 3 5.87 -2.34 35.70
CA ASP A 3 7.15 -2.84 36.21
C ASP A 3 8.18 -1.71 36.35
N ALA A 4 8.50 -1.37 37.60
CA ALA A 4 9.47 -0.34 37.93
C ALA A 4 10.88 -0.71 37.48
N ALA A 5 11.27 -1.99 37.35
CA ALA A 5 12.58 -2.40 36.84
C ALA A 5 12.71 -2.19 35.33
N LEU A 6 11.62 -2.38 34.58
CA LEU A 6 11.58 -2.17 33.14
C LEU A 6 11.67 -0.69 32.76
N ALA A 7 10.93 0.18 33.49
CA ALA A 7 10.87 1.61 33.22
C ALA A 7 12.21 2.36 33.39
N ARG A 8 13.17 1.80 34.14
CA ARG A 8 14.54 2.37 34.31
C ARG A 8 15.51 1.93 33.21
N ARG A 9 15.16 0.90 32.44
CA ARG A 9 16.00 0.34 31.37
C ARG A 9 15.49 0.71 29.98
N PHE A 10 14.18 0.96 29.85
CA PHE A 10 13.55 1.26 28.58
C PHE A 10 12.91 2.64 28.61
N GLN A 11 13.36 3.51 27.70
CA GLN A 11 12.68 4.75 27.38
C GLN A 11 11.64 4.48 26.28
N PRO A 12 10.34 4.70 26.51
CA PRO A 12 9.34 4.52 25.47
C PRO A 12 9.51 5.57 24.38
N VAL A 13 9.54 5.12 23.12
CA VAL A 13 9.45 5.97 21.94
C VAL A 13 8.06 5.77 21.33
N PHE A 14 7.24 6.80 21.40
CA PHE A 14 5.89 6.75 20.83
C PHE A 14 5.96 7.06 19.33
N ILE A 15 5.37 6.16 18.54
CA ILE A 15 5.27 6.31 17.09
C ILE A 15 3.78 6.40 16.77
N GLY A 16 3.36 7.54 16.23
CA GLY A 16 1.98 7.76 15.78
C GLY A 16 1.78 7.29 14.34
N GLU A 17 0.52 7.17 13.94
CA GLU A 17 0.14 7.01 12.53
C GLU A 17 0.62 8.24 11.72
N PRO A 18 1.24 8.04 10.54
CA PRO A 18 1.65 9.15 9.68
C PRO A 18 0.46 9.88 9.07
N SER A 19 0.67 11.14 8.66
CA SER A 19 -0.33 11.86 7.87
C SER A 19 -0.49 11.24 6.48
N VAL A 20 -1.57 11.60 5.77
CA VAL A 20 -1.78 11.20 4.38
C VAL A 20 -0.61 11.67 3.50
N GLU A 21 -0.17 12.91 3.65
CA GLU A 21 0.95 13.50 2.90
C GLU A 21 2.25 12.75 3.19
N THR A 22 2.51 12.44 4.46
CA THR A 22 3.69 11.68 4.88
C THR A 22 3.65 10.28 4.27
N THR A 23 2.48 9.64 4.26
CA THR A 23 2.28 8.32 3.65
C THR A 23 2.54 8.36 2.14
N ILE A 24 2.13 9.42 1.44
CA ILE A 24 2.43 9.59 0.02
C ILE A 24 3.95 9.62 -0.21
N GLU A 25 4.72 10.36 0.58
CA GLU A 25 6.19 10.36 0.45
C GLU A 25 6.81 9.00 0.77
N MET A 26 6.30 8.29 1.78
CA MET A 26 6.74 6.93 2.09
C MET A 26 6.47 5.99 0.91
N LEU A 27 5.28 6.06 0.30
CA LEU A 27 4.93 5.30 -0.90
C LEU A 27 5.82 5.68 -2.10
N ARG A 28 6.20 6.95 -2.26
CA ARG A 28 7.18 7.36 -3.29
C ARG A 28 8.53 6.69 -3.08
N GLY A 29 9.00 6.62 -1.83
CA GLY A 29 10.24 5.92 -1.48
C GLY A 29 10.17 4.41 -1.76
N LEU A 30 9.00 3.79 -1.59
CA LEU A 30 8.78 2.36 -1.85
C LEU A 30 8.53 2.04 -3.33
N ARG A 31 8.06 3.02 -4.13
CA ARG A 31 7.63 2.82 -5.52
C ARG A 31 8.62 2.02 -6.37
N PRO A 32 9.93 2.33 -6.43
CA PRO A 32 10.85 1.61 -7.32
C PRO A 32 10.88 0.10 -7.02
N ARG A 33 10.71 -0.29 -5.76
CA ARG A 33 10.69 -1.70 -5.35
C ARG A 33 9.42 -2.41 -5.82
N TYR A 34 8.26 -1.78 -5.68
CA TYR A 34 6.98 -2.35 -6.12
C TYR A 34 6.88 -2.41 -7.64
N GLU A 35 7.32 -1.37 -8.34
CA GLU A 35 7.42 -1.38 -9.81
C GLU A 35 8.31 -2.52 -10.32
N ALA A 36 9.48 -2.71 -9.70
CA ALA A 36 10.39 -3.79 -10.08
C ALA A 36 9.80 -5.17 -9.79
N HIS A 37 9.13 -5.35 -8.65
CA HIS A 37 8.53 -6.61 -8.26
C HIS A 37 7.37 -7.01 -9.20
N HIS A 38 6.45 -6.09 -9.45
CA HIS A 38 5.25 -6.33 -10.26
C HIS A 38 5.47 -6.13 -11.76
N LYS A 39 6.63 -5.58 -12.17
CA LYS A 39 6.98 -5.26 -13.56
C LYS A 39 5.97 -4.31 -14.22
N ILE A 40 5.53 -3.31 -13.46
CA ILE A 40 4.62 -2.25 -13.91
C ILE A 40 5.19 -0.86 -13.62
N LYS A 41 4.48 0.17 -14.06
CA LYS A 41 4.70 1.57 -13.65
C LYS A 41 3.55 2.05 -12.78
N ILE A 42 3.88 2.79 -11.73
CA ILE A 42 2.92 3.29 -10.75
C ILE A 42 2.94 4.82 -10.77
N ASP A 43 1.82 5.41 -11.17
CA ASP A 43 1.67 6.86 -11.27
C ASP A 43 1.61 7.54 -9.89
N ASP A 44 2.06 8.79 -9.83
CA ASP A 44 1.93 9.65 -8.63
C ASP A 44 0.47 9.75 -8.15
N LEU A 45 -0.47 9.81 -9.09
CA LEU A 45 -1.90 9.86 -8.78
C LEU A 45 -2.39 8.57 -8.11
N ALA A 46 -1.83 7.41 -8.45
CA ALA A 46 -2.18 6.14 -7.84
C ALA A 46 -1.73 6.09 -6.37
N LEU A 47 -0.52 6.59 -6.07
CA LEU A 47 -0.05 6.68 -4.68
C LEU A 47 -0.91 7.63 -3.84
N ALA A 48 -1.23 8.80 -4.40
CA ALA A 48 -2.10 9.77 -3.73
C ALA A 48 -3.51 9.21 -3.49
N ALA A 49 -4.05 8.45 -4.44
CA ALA A 49 -5.34 7.78 -4.31
C ALA A 49 -5.29 6.70 -3.23
N ALA A 50 -4.26 5.84 -3.23
CA ALA A 50 -4.12 4.78 -2.23
C ALA A 50 -4.08 5.34 -0.80
N ALA A 51 -3.29 6.40 -0.55
CA ALA A 51 -3.23 7.04 0.76
C ALA A 51 -4.56 7.69 1.18
N LYS A 52 -5.20 8.45 0.28
CA LYS A 52 -6.45 9.17 0.58
C LYS A 52 -7.65 8.22 0.78
N LEU A 53 -7.79 7.23 -0.10
CA LEU A 53 -8.94 6.33 -0.09
C LEU A 53 -8.83 5.31 1.05
N SER A 54 -7.64 4.75 1.30
CA SER A 54 -7.44 3.87 2.46
C SER A 54 -7.71 4.62 3.77
N GLN A 55 -7.26 5.88 3.89
CA GLN A 55 -7.56 6.68 5.08
C GLN A 55 -9.06 6.91 5.27
N ARG A 56 -9.79 7.15 4.18
CA ARG A 56 -11.21 7.49 4.23
C ARG A 56 -12.12 6.28 4.46
N TYR A 57 -11.77 5.12 3.91
CA TYR A 57 -12.70 3.99 3.81
C TYR A 57 -12.25 2.72 4.53
N ILE A 58 -10.97 2.63 4.95
CA ILE A 58 -10.44 1.50 5.72
C ILE A 58 -10.11 2.01 7.13
N SER A 59 -11.08 1.90 8.04
CA SER A 59 -11.06 2.49 9.38
C SER A 59 -10.50 1.59 10.48
N ASP A 60 -10.39 0.29 10.22
CA ASP A 60 -9.89 -0.75 11.14
C ASP A 60 -8.38 -0.96 11.05
N ARG A 61 -7.71 -0.24 10.15
CA ARG A 61 -6.26 -0.27 9.91
C ARG A 61 -5.67 1.13 9.89
N PHE A 62 -4.37 1.21 10.16
CA PHE A 62 -3.62 2.46 10.22
C PHE A 62 -2.72 2.62 8.98
N LEU A 63 -2.48 3.87 8.59
CA LEU A 63 -1.40 4.23 7.68
C LEU A 63 -0.04 3.92 8.32
N PRO A 64 1.02 3.69 7.51
CA PRO A 64 1.01 3.64 6.05
C PRO A 64 0.58 2.27 5.48
N ASP A 65 0.49 1.26 6.35
CA ASP A 65 0.31 -0.15 6.03
C ASP A 65 -0.87 -0.41 5.09
N LYS A 66 -2.07 0.08 5.42
CA LYS A 66 -3.25 -0.07 4.55
C LYS A 66 -3.10 0.54 3.15
N ALA A 67 -2.29 1.60 3.00
CA ALA A 67 -2.06 2.23 1.70
C ALA A 67 -1.03 1.45 0.87
N VAL A 68 -0.03 0.86 1.54
CA VAL A 68 0.94 -0.03 0.91
C VAL A 68 0.24 -1.27 0.35
N ASP A 69 -0.64 -1.88 1.14
CA ASP A 69 -1.43 -3.04 0.70
C ASP A 69 -2.28 -2.74 -0.53
N LEU A 70 -2.97 -1.59 -0.55
CA LEU A 70 -3.76 -1.22 -1.73
C LEU A 70 -2.91 -1.08 -3.00
N ILE A 71 -1.68 -0.55 -2.88
CA ILE A 71 -0.76 -0.46 -4.02
C ILE A 71 -0.31 -1.86 -4.46
N ASP A 72 0.00 -2.75 -3.51
CA ASP A 72 0.44 -4.10 -3.80
C ASP A 72 -0.64 -4.95 -4.49
N GLU A 73 -1.88 -4.87 -3.99
CA GLU A 73 -3.03 -5.57 -4.56
C GLU A 73 -3.37 -5.04 -5.96
N ALA A 74 -3.38 -3.72 -6.15
CA ALA A 74 -3.63 -3.11 -7.45
C ALA A 74 -2.54 -3.47 -8.47
N ALA A 75 -1.28 -3.49 -8.05
CA ALA A 75 -0.16 -3.86 -8.90
C ALA A 75 -0.21 -5.35 -9.28
N SER A 76 -0.50 -6.22 -8.32
CA SER A 76 -0.68 -7.66 -8.54
C SER A 76 -1.79 -7.93 -9.53
N LYS A 77 -2.94 -7.26 -9.36
CA LYS A 77 -4.08 -7.38 -10.27
C LYS A 77 -3.71 -6.97 -11.69
N LEU A 78 -3.09 -5.80 -11.85
CA LEU A 78 -2.69 -5.31 -13.17
C LEU A 78 -1.72 -6.26 -13.85
N ARG A 79 -0.77 -6.84 -13.11
CA ARG A 79 0.18 -7.82 -13.63
C ARG A 79 -0.53 -9.08 -14.16
N ILE A 80 -1.48 -9.62 -13.41
CA ILE A 80 -2.28 -10.78 -13.83
C ILE A 80 -3.08 -10.43 -15.08
N ASP A 81 -3.73 -9.27 -15.10
CA ASP A 81 -4.54 -8.83 -16.23
C ASP A 81 -3.67 -8.68 -17.50
N MET A 82 -2.42 -8.18 -17.38
CA MET A 82 -1.45 -8.09 -18.47
C MET A 82 -0.93 -9.45 -18.99
N GLU A 83 -0.83 -10.47 -18.13
CA GLU A 83 -0.42 -11.83 -18.54
C GLU A 83 -1.57 -12.62 -19.18
N SER A 84 -2.80 -12.12 -19.06
CA SER A 84 -3.99 -12.79 -19.54
C SER A 84 -4.40 -12.36 -20.94
N ALA A 85 -5.10 -13.24 -21.67
CA ALA A 85 -5.66 -12.88 -22.98
C ALA A 85 -6.59 -11.65 -22.85
N PRO A 86 -6.62 -10.74 -23.85
CA PRO A 86 -7.48 -9.56 -23.81
C PRO A 86 -8.93 -9.94 -23.51
N GLU A 87 -9.65 -9.08 -22.81
CA GLU A 87 -11.04 -9.37 -22.43
C GLU A 87 -11.95 -9.60 -23.65
N GLU A 88 -11.66 -8.97 -24.80
CA GLU A 88 -12.40 -9.30 -26.02
C GLU A 88 -12.20 -10.76 -26.45
N VAL A 89 -11.00 -11.31 -26.30
CA VAL A 89 -10.67 -12.70 -26.66
C VAL A 89 -11.27 -13.68 -25.64
N LYS A 90 -11.16 -13.39 -24.34
CA LYS A 90 -11.78 -14.21 -23.28
C LYS A 90 -13.30 -14.31 -23.40
N LYS A 91 -13.97 -13.28 -23.95
CA LYS A 91 -15.42 -13.28 -24.17
C LYS A 91 -15.83 -14.21 -25.30
N ILE A 92 -14.98 -14.40 -26.31
CA ILE A 92 -15.26 -15.27 -27.46
C ILE A 92 -15.13 -16.74 -27.04
N ASP A 93 -14.16 -17.09 -26.19
CA ASP A 93 -13.93 -18.46 -25.71
C ASP A 93 -14.97 -18.97 -24.68
N ARG A 94 -15.85 -18.09 -24.17
CA ARG A 94 -16.88 -18.43 -23.18
C ARG A 94 -18.27 -18.67 -23.78
N VAL A 95 -18.40 -18.65 -25.11
CA VAL A 95 -19.61 -18.97 -25.88
C VAL A 95 -19.46 -20.33 -26.53
#